data_AF-A0A7W7Z2T8-F1
#
_entry.id   AF-A0A7W7Z2T8-F1
#
_cell.length_a   1.000
_cell.length_b   1.000
_cell.length_c   1.000
_cell.angle_alpha   90.00
_cell.angle_beta   90.00
_cell.angle_gamma   90.00
#
_symmetry.space_group_name_H-M   'P 1'
#
loop_
_entity.id
_entity.type
_entity.pdbx_description
1 polymer ?
#
loop_
_entity_poly.entity_id
_entity_poly.type
_entity_poly.pdbx_seq_one_letter_code
_entity_poly.pdbx_strand_id
1 'polypeptide(L)'
;MILTRARHGVTGFIMVYAPVPEDPRLPPVLINMFSETQTRPSPAMREAMASAEVGDEQMGADPTVNALCERVANLLGKESAVFMPSGTICNVAATLTAGLATRFSRMKPLTS
;
A
#
# COMPACT_ATOMS: atom_id res chain seq x y z
N MET A 1 13.76 -2.11 1.05
CA MET A 1 15.02 -2.79 0.67
C MET A 1 15.70 -3.26 1.94
N ILE A 2 15.41 -4.49 2.39
CA ILE A 2 16.16 -5.15 3.48
C ILE A 2 16.96 -6.26 2.81
N LEU A 3 18.28 -6.04 2.69
CA LEU A 3 19.24 -7.05 2.28
C LEU A 3 19.71 -7.80 3.53
N THR A 4 19.37 -9.08 3.64
CA THR A 4 20.08 -10.02 4.51
C THR A 4 20.34 -11.33 3.75
N ARG A 5 21.52 -11.34 3.12
CA ARG A 5 22.46 -12.44 2.89
C ARG A 5 21.88 -13.87 2.75
N ALA A 6 21.70 -14.29 1.51
CA ALA A 6 21.60 -15.69 1.11
C ALA A 6 22.93 -16.44 1.34
N ARG A 7 22.88 -17.60 2.00
CA ARG A 7 23.84 -18.69 1.81
C ARG A 7 23.13 -20.03 1.90
N HIS A 8 23.47 -20.89 0.94
CA HIS A 8 23.19 -22.33 0.77
C HIS A 8 22.01 -22.71 -0.14
N GLY A 9 22.38 -23.38 -1.24
CA GLY A 9 21.72 -24.60 -1.71
C GLY A 9 20.46 -24.41 -2.54
N VAL A 10 20.55 -24.67 -3.84
CA VAL A 10 19.45 -24.57 -4.80
C VAL A 10 18.53 -25.79 -4.65
N THR A 11 17.39 -25.66 -3.97
CA THR A 11 16.19 -26.50 -4.19
C THR A 11 14.94 -25.82 -3.61
N GLY A 12 14.02 -25.38 -4.48
CA GLY A 12 12.64 -25.01 -4.11
C GLY A 12 12.45 -23.68 -3.37
N PHE A 13 12.22 -22.59 -4.11
CA PHE A 13 11.66 -21.35 -3.53
C PHE A 13 10.23 -21.60 -3.02
N ILE A 14 10.05 -21.70 -1.70
CA ILE A 14 8.73 -21.83 -1.09
C ILE A 14 8.52 -20.70 -0.08
N MET A 15 7.52 -19.86 -0.40
CA MET A 15 6.75 -18.92 0.43
C MET A 15 7.41 -18.35 1.70
N VAL A 16 8.05 -17.18 1.56
CA VAL A 16 8.67 -16.38 2.65
C VAL A 16 7.65 -15.72 3.61
N TYR A 17 6.34 -15.99 3.52
CA TYR A 17 5.34 -15.28 4.34
C TYR A 17 4.22 -16.14 4.95
N ALA A 18 4.12 -17.43 4.61
CA ALA A 18 3.35 -18.34 5.46
C ALA A 18 4.12 -18.52 6.79
N PRO A 19 3.44 -18.67 7.94
CA PRO A 19 4.14 -19.01 9.17
C PRO A 19 5.00 -20.25 8.91
N VAL A 20 6.27 -20.18 9.29
CA VAL A 20 7.18 -21.33 9.16
C VAL A 20 6.54 -22.48 9.92
N PRO A 21 6.35 -23.66 9.30
CA PRO A 21 5.79 -24.80 9.99
C PRO A 21 6.60 -25.10 11.26
N GLU A 22 5.93 -25.35 12.38
CA GLU A 22 6.60 -25.66 13.65
C GLU A 22 7.51 -26.90 13.52
N ASP A 23 7.09 -27.86 12.69
CA ASP A 23 7.89 -29.03 12.34
C ASP A 23 8.50 -28.86 10.92
N PRO A 24 9.83 -28.73 10.79
CA PRO A 24 10.52 -28.58 9.51
C PRO A 24 10.40 -29.77 8.56
N ARG A 25 9.89 -30.92 9.04
CA ARG A 25 9.66 -32.12 8.22
C ARG A 25 8.32 -32.08 7.50
N LEU A 26 7.45 -31.14 7.87
CA LEU A 26 6.16 -30.98 7.22
C LEU A 26 6.34 -30.48 5.77
N PRO A 27 5.47 -30.92 4.86
CA PRO A 27 5.51 -30.44 3.50
C PRO A 27 5.23 -28.93 3.46
N PRO A 28 5.77 -28.24 2.45
CA PRO A 28 5.53 -26.83 2.24
C PRO A 28 4.03 -26.51 2.08
N VAL A 29 3.61 -25.34 2.56
CA VAL A 29 2.22 -24.86 2.42
C VAL A 29 1.91 -24.60 0.95
N LEU A 30 1.14 -25.51 0.34
CA LEU A 30 0.70 -25.41 -1.06
C LEU A 30 -0.43 -24.39 -1.25
N ILE A 31 -1.35 -24.29 -0.27
CA ILE A 31 -2.49 -23.37 -0.28
C ILE A 31 -2.38 -22.48 0.96
N ASN A 32 -2.17 -21.19 0.74
CA ASN A 32 -1.99 -20.21 1.81
C ASN A 32 -3.26 -19.38 2.02
N MET A 33 -3.93 -19.61 3.15
CA MET A 33 -5.14 -18.88 3.56
C MET A 33 -4.88 -17.90 4.72
N PHE A 34 -3.63 -17.60 5.04
CA PHE A 34 -3.29 -16.79 6.22
C PHE A 34 -3.74 -15.33 6.07
N SER A 35 -3.46 -14.70 4.94
CA SER A 35 -3.88 -13.33 4.64
C SER A 35 -3.75 -13.02 3.16
N GLU A 36 -4.72 -12.27 2.62
CA GLU A 36 -4.70 -11.73 1.25
C GLU A 36 -3.55 -10.74 1.01
N THR A 37 -2.99 -10.14 2.06
CA THR A 37 -1.82 -9.25 1.97
C THR A 37 -0.57 -9.96 1.42
N GLN A 38 -0.58 -11.30 1.39
CA GLN A 38 0.51 -12.11 0.82
C GLN A 38 0.38 -12.32 -0.70
N THR A 39 -0.63 -11.71 -1.33
CA THR A 39 -0.80 -11.73 -2.78
C THR A 39 0.44 -11.17 -3.48
N ARG A 40 0.85 -11.80 -4.58
CA ARG A 40 1.97 -11.33 -5.41
C ARG A 40 1.46 -10.66 -6.67
N PRO A 41 2.13 -9.61 -7.16
CA PRO A 41 1.78 -9.01 -8.45
C PRO A 41 1.98 -10.03 -9.56
N SER A 42 0.96 -10.15 -10.42
CA SER A 42 0.97 -10.98 -11.62
C SER A 42 2.02 -10.47 -12.63
N PRO A 43 2.38 -11.26 -13.65
CA PRO A 43 3.28 -10.80 -14.71
C PRO A 43 2.80 -9.49 -15.36
N ALA A 44 1.52 -9.39 -15.71
CA ALA A 44 0.95 -8.18 -16.30
C ALA A 44 1.02 -6.96 -15.36
N MET A 45 0.83 -7.14 -14.05
CA MET A 45 1.01 -6.06 -13.08
C MET A 45 2.48 -5.61 -13.02
N ARG A 46 3.44 -6.56 -13.06
CA ARG A 46 4.87 -6.24 -13.04
C ARG A 46 5.29 -5.49 -14.30
N GLU A 47 4.77 -5.87 -15.45
CA GLU A 47 4.98 -5.16 -16.72
C GLU A 47 4.43 -3.74 -16.65
N ALA A 48 3.18 -3.57 -16.21
CA ALA A 48 2.56 -2.25 -16.07
C ALA A 48 3.34 -1.35 -15.08
N MET A 49 3.81 -1.91 -13.97
CA MET A 49 4.66 -1.17 -13.02
C MET A 49 6.01 -0.77 -13.64
N ALA A 50 6.62 -1.65 -14.43
CA ALA A 50 7.91 -1.37 -15.07
C ALA A 50 7.82 -0.36 -16.21
N SER A 51 6.67 -0.29 -16.89
CA SER A 51 6.43 0.64 -18.00
C SER A 51 5.77 1.96 -17.58
N ALA A 52 5.40 2.12 -16.31
CA ALA A 52 4.70 3.30 -15.83
C ALA A 52 5.57 4.56 -15.96
N GLU A 53 4.98 5.66 -16.44
CA GLU A 53 5.62 6.98 -16.40
C GLU A 53 5.63 7.47 -14.96
N VAL A 54 6.82 7.84 -14.45
CA VAL A 54 7.02 8.27 -13.07
C VAL A 54 7.52 9.71 -13.04
N GLY A 55 7.16 10.43 -11.98
CA GLY A 55 7.55 11.81 -11.78
C GLY A 55 7.79 12.11 -10.31
N ASP A 56 7.89 13.41 -10.00
CA ASP A 56 8.02 13.86 -8.62
C ASP A 56 6.64 13.97 -7.98
N GLU A 57 6.25 12.96 -7.22
CA GLU A 57 4.96 12.92 -6.52
C GLU A 57 4.83 14.03 -5.47
N GLN A 58 5.92 14.43 -4.80
CA GLN A 58 5.90 15.48 -3.79
C GLN A 58 5.53 16.85 -4.39
N MET A 59 5.90 17.06 -5.65
CA MET A 59 5.54 18.24 -6.43
C MET A 59 4.21 18.08 -7.22
N GLY A 60 3.55 16.93 -7.12
CA GLY A 60 2.32 16.60 -7.86
C GLY A 60 2.55 16.30 -9.34
N ALA A 61 3.78 16.01 -9.74
CA ALA A 61 4.19 15.82 -11.13
C ALA A 61 4.29 14.34 -11.56
N ASP A 62 3.86 13.39 -10.72
CA ASP A 62 3.82 11.97 -11.09
C ASP A 62 2.50 11.63 -11.83
N PRO A 63 2.54 11.36 -13.14
CA PRO A 63 1.32 11.14 -13.92
C PRO A 63 0.60 9.84 -13.55
N THR A 64 1.33 8.80 -13.11
CA THR A 64 0.74 7.52 -12.73
C THR A 64 -0.01 7.63 -11.41
N VAL A 65 0.55 8.33 -10.43
CA VAL A 65 -0.12 8.59 -9.14
C VAL A 65 -1.36 9.47 -9.35
N ASN A 66 -1.24 10.53 -10.16
CA ASN A 66 -2.37 11.41 -10.45
C ASN A 66 -3.53 10.66 -11.13
N ALA A 67 -3.24 9.85 -12.16
CA ALA A 67 -4.24 9.05 -12.85
C ALA A 67 -4.92 8.03 -11.91
N LEU A 68 -4.18 7.43 -10.97
CA LEU A 68 -4.74 6.55 -9.95
C LEU A 68 -5.71 7.31 -9.03
N CYS A 69 -5.29 8.46 -8.50
CA CYS A 69 -6.09 9.28 -7.61
C CYS A 69 -7.37 9.78 -8.29
N GLU A 70 -7.28 10.31 -9.51
CA GLU A 70 -8.45 10.76 -10.29
C GLU A 70 -9.43 9.62 -10.53
N ARG A 71 -8.93 8.45 -10.95
CA ARG A 71 -9.76 7.27 -11.17
C ARG A 71 -10.50 6.85 -9.89
N VAL A 72 -9.81 6.83 -8.75
CA VAL A 72 -10.41 6.43 -7.47
C VAL A 72 -11.39 7.46 -6.95
N ALA A 73 -11.08 8.76 -7.07
CA ALA A 73 -12.00 9.85 -6.71
C ALA A 73 -13.31 9.75 -7.51
N ASN A 74 -13.20 9.55 -8.84
CA ASN A 74 -14.35 9.33 -9.71
C ASN A 74 -15.13 8.07 -9.36
N LEU A 75 -14.44 6.96 -9.10
CA LEU A 75 -15.06 5.67 -8.75
C LEU A 75 -15.89 5.75 -7.45
N LEU A 76 -15.42 6.56 -6.48
CA LEU A 76 -16.05 6.69 -5.17
C LEU A 76 -16.94 7.93 -5.03
N GLY A 77 -17.09 8.74 -6.10
CA GLY A 77 -17.85 9.99 -6.08
C GLY A 77 -17.31 11.02 -5.07
N LYS A 78 -15.99 11.14 -4.99
CA LYS A 78 -15.29 12.11 -4.12
C LYS A 78 -14.61 13.19 -4.97
N GLU A 79 -14.44 14.37 -4.38
CA GLU A 79 -13.79 15.50 -5.06
C GLU A 79 -12.30 15.23 -5.35
N SER A 80 -11.63 14.48 -4.48
CA SER A 80 -10.21 14.16 -4.60
C SER A 80 -9.86 12.87 -3.85
N ALA A 81 -8.72 12.27 -4.19
CA ALA A 81 -8.13 11.13 -3.52
C ALA A 81 -6.61 11.33 -3.39
N VAL A 82 -6.01 10.61 -2.45
CA VAL A 82 -4.55 10.63 -2.21
C VAL A 82 -4.05 9.20 -2.07
N PHE A 83 -2.93 8.89 -2.71
CA PHE A 83 -2.25 7.61 -2.57
C PHE A 83 -1.38 7.61 -1.31
N MET A 84 -1.39 6.51 -0.55
CA MET A 84 -0.53 6.36 0.62
C MET A 84 0.07 4.95 0.70
N PRO A 85 1.23 4.77 1.36
CA PRO A 85 1.96 3.49 1.35
C PRO A 85 1.26 2.34 2.08
N SER A 86 0.32 2.62 2.99
CA SER A 86 -0.42 1.59 3.71
C SER A 86 -1.79 2.09 4.20
N GLY A 87 -2.72 1.15 4.37
CA GLY A 87 -4.05 1.45 4.93
C GLY A 87 -4.01 2.01 6.36
N THR A 88 -3.02 1.62 7.17
CA THR A 88 -2.83 2.18 8.51
C THR A 88 -2.50 3.68 8.45
N ILE A 89 -1.61 4.09 7.53
CA ILE A 89 -1.28 5.51 7.34
C ILE A 89 -2.52 6.27 6.83
N CYS A 90 -3.30 5.70 5.90
CA CYS A 90 -4.56 6.30 5.45
C CYS A 90 -5.50 6.60 6.61
N ASN A 91 -5.72 5.62 7.50
CA ASN A 91 -6.65 5.76 8.62
C ASN A 91 -6.17 6.79 9.66
N VAL A 92 -4.87 6.79 9.97
CA VAL A 92 -4.29 7.79 10.88
C VAL A 92 -4.42 9.19 10.30
N ALA A 93 -4.05 9.38 9.02
CA ALA A 93 -4.16 10.67 8.34
C ALA A 93 -5.61 11.16 8.32
N ALA A 94 -6.57 10.31 7.95
CA ALA A 94 -7.99 10.63 7.96
C ALA A 94 -8.50 11.04 9.34
N THR A 95 -8.06 10.35 10.40
CA THR A 95 -8.47 10.67 11.78
C THR A 95 -7.92 12.03 12.21
N LEU A 96 -6.65 12.30 11.92
CA LEU A 96 -6.01 13.58 12.26
C LEU A 96 -6.63 14.76 11.51
N THR A 97 -6.90 14.61 10.21
CA THR A 97 -7.49 15.68 9.39
C THR A 97 -8.97 15.91 9.71
N ALA A 98 -9.76 14.86 9.92
CA ALA A 98 -11.15 14.99 10.34
C ALA A 98 -11.30 15.66 11.72
N GLY A 99 -10.40 15.34 12.67
CA GLY A 99 -10.34 15.99 13.98
C GLY A 99 -9.96 17.47 13.92
N LEU A 100 -9.13 17.87 12.96
CA LEU A 100 -8.80 19.28 12.72
C LEU A 100 -10.00 20.05 12.16
N ALA A 101 -10.72 19.49 11.19
CA ALA A 101 -11.92 20.12 10.62
C ALA A 101 -13.01 20.39 11.69
N THR A 102 -13.17 19.47 12.66
CA THR A 102 -14.10 19.65 13.79
C THR A 102 -13.61 20.63 14.84
N ARG A 103 -12.30 20.83 15.00
CA ARG A 103 -11.74 21.84 15.92
C ARG A 103 -11.81 23.25 15.33
N PHE A 104 -11.56 23.41 14.03
CA PHE A 104 -11.68 24.69 13.35
C PHE A 104 -13.12 25.22 13.32
N SER A 105 -14.12 24.35 13.10
CA SER A 105 -15.53 24.77 13.14
C SER A 105 -16.03 25.17 14.54
N ARG A 106 -15.33 24.77 15.62
CA ARG A 106 -15.65 25.15 17.01
C ARG A 106 -14.93 26.40 17.49
N MET A 107 -13.94 26.91 16.75
CA MET A 107 -13.37 28.22 17.03
C MET A 107 -14.33 29.27 16.47
N LYS A 108 -15.19 29.84 17.33
CA LYS A 108 -15.90 31.08 17.02
C LYS A 108 -14.87 32.10 16.51
N PRO A 109 -15.15 32.86 15.44
CA PRO A 109 -14.28 33.95 15.05
C PRO A 109 -14.17 34.90 16.24
N LEU A 110 -12.94 35.15 16.72
CA LEU A 110 -12.67 36.27 17.62
C LEU A 110 -12.78 37.55 16.79
N THR A 111 -14.00 38.02 16.59
CA THR A 111 -14.23 39.42 16.21
C THR A 111 -14.36 40.23 17.50
N SER A 112 -13.48 41.22 17.66
CA SER A 112 -13.62 42.34 18.58
C SER A 112 -14.83 43.20 18.24
#